data_AF-A0A2N3GC12-F1
#
_entry.id   AF-A0A2N3GC12-F1
#
_cell.length_a   1.000
_cell.length_b   1.000
_cell.length_c   1.000
_cell.angle_alpha   90.00
_cell.angle_beta   90.00
_cell.angle_gamma   90.00
#
_symmetry.space_group_name_H-M   'P 1'
#
loop_
_entity.id
_entity.type
_entity.pdbx_description
1 polymer ?
#
loop_
_entity_poly.entity_id
_entity_poly.type
_entity_poly.pdbx_seq_one_letter_code
_entity_poly.pdbx_strand_id
1 'polypeptide(L)' 'MGKSIRDSRIRDVTGAYVLALHSSDGTVDTNPDADTVLRAHDRLVVLGTTAQLNDLCRLA' A
#
# COMPACT_ATOMS: atom_id res chain seq x y z
N MET A 1 1.28 11.56 4.03
CA MET A 1 1.45 10.66 5.19
C MET A 1 0.22 10.82 6.09
N GLY A 2 -0.38 9.71 6.55
CA GLY A 2 -1.66 9.73 7.28
C GLY A 2 -2.91 9.58 6.39
N LYS A 3 -2.77 9.08 5.16
CA LYS A 3 -3.90 8.75 4.27
C LYS A 3 -4.28 7.29 4.45
N SER A 4 -5.55 6.95 4.25
CA SER A 4 -5.98 5.56 4.14
C SER A 4 -5.43 4.90 2.87
N ILE A 5 -5.46 3.57 2.80
CA ILE A 5 -5.15 2.83 1.55
C ILE A 5 -6.04 3.32 0.41
N ARG A 6 -7.34 3.53 0.68
CA ARG A 6 -8.32 4.08 -0.27
C ARG A 6 -7.91 5.47 -0.76
N ASP A 7 -7.60 6.38 0.15
CA ASP A 7 -7.26 7.78 -0.18
C ASP A 7 -5.88 7.91 -0.85
N SER A 8 -5.04 6.89 -0.69
CA SER A 8 -3.76 6.80 -1.40
C SER A 8 -3.95 6.41 -2.87
N ARG A 9 -5.14 5.91 -3.25
CA ARG A 9 -5.54 5.59 -4.62
C ARG A 9 -4.55 4.70 -5.38
N ILE A 10 -3.82 3.85 -4.65
CA ILE A 10 -2.76 3.00 -5.21
C ILE A 10 -3.31 2.17 -6.36
N ARG A 11 -4.40 1.42 -6.12
CA ARG A 11 -5.02 0.58 -7.14
C ARG A 11 -5.60 1.37 -8.32
N ASP A 12 -6.23 2.51 -8.05
CA ASP A 12 -6.85 3.32 -9.11
C ASP A 12 -5.80 3.89 -10.07
N VAL A 13 -4.66 4.34 -9.53
CA VAL A 13 -3.63 5.06 -10.29
C VAL A 13 -2.66 4.08 -10.94
N THR A 14 -2.30 2.99 -10.27
CA THR A 14 -1.26 2.07 -10.75
C THR A 14 -1.80 0.72 -11.20
N GLY A 15 -3.00 0.35 -10.76
CA GLY A 15 -3.53 -1.00 -10.95
C GLY A 15 -2.95 -2.05 -10.00
N ALA A 16 -2.01 -1.70 -9.13
CA ALA A 16 -1.41 -2.61 -8.16
C ALA A 16 -2.34 -2.85 -6.95
N TYR A 17 -2.29 -4.06 -6.37
CA TYR A 17 -3.14 -4.49 -5.26
C TYR A 17 -2.34 -4.65 -3.97
N VAL A 18 -2.79 -4.04 -2.88
CA VAL A 18 -2.17 -4.19 -1.56
C VAL A 18 -2.62 -5.50 -0.93
N LEU A 19 -1.68 -6.40 -0.66
CA LEU A 19 -1.94 -7.69 -0.02
C LEU A 19 -1.75 -7.61 1.49
N ALA A 20 -0.71 -6.93 1.96
CA ALA A 20 -0.41 -6.87 3.39
C ALA A 20 0.24 -5.56 3.80
N LEU A 21 0.13 -5.25 5.09
CA LEU A 21 0.76 -4.12 5.75
C LEU A 21 1.59 -4.62 6.92
N HIS A 22 2.89 -4.33 6.89
CA HIS A 22 3.78 -4.52 8.02
C HIS A 22 3.94 -3.17 8.71
N SER A 23 3.32 -3.06 9.88
CA SER A 23 3.38 -1.85 10.70
C SER A 23 4.77 -1.71 11.31
N SER A 24 5.17 -0.46 11.54
CA SER A 24 6.44 -0.16 12.22
C SER A 24 6.57 -0.73 13.64
N ASP A 25 5.46 -1.06 14.30
CA ASP A 25 5.41 -1.71 15.61
C ASP A 25 5.60 -3.24 15.57
N GLY A 26 5.77 -3.81 14.38
CA GLY A 26 5.95 -5.25 14.17
C GLY A 26 4.67 -6.02 13.89
N THR A 27 3.51 -5.37 13.91
CA THR A 27 2.23 -6.00 13.56
C THR A 27 2.16 -6.27 12.06
N VAL A 28 1.68 -7.45 11.68
CA VAL A 28 1.44 -7.81 10.28
C VAL A 28 -0.06 -7.98 10.07
N ASP A 29 -0.62 -7.14 9.20
CA ASP A 29 -1.97 -7.29 8.69
C ASP A 29 -1.90 -7.89 7.29
N THR A 30 -2.36 -9.13 7.15
CA THR A 30 -2.30 -9.89 5.90
C THR A 30 -3.46 -9.63 4.95
N ASN A 31 -4.42 -8.77 5.32
CA ASN A 31 -5.48 -8.30 4.43
C ASN A 31 -6.03 -6.98 4.99
N PRO A 32 -5.27 -5.88 4.86
CA PRO A 32 -5.64 -4.61 5.47
C PRO A 32 -6.91 -4.06 4.83
N ASP A 33 -7.77 -3.48 5.67
CA ASP A 33 -8.98 -2.81 5.20
C ASP A 33 -8.62 -1.56 4.39
N ALA A 34 -9.46 -1.19 3.42
CA ALA A 34 -9.25 -0.01 2.59
C ALA A 34 -9.14 1.30 3.39
N ASP A 35 -9.76 1.34 4.57
CA ASP A 35 -9.78 2.51 5.46
C ASP A 35 -8.56 2.52 6.42
N THR A 36 -7.70 1.50 6.36
CA THR A 36 -6.44 1.43 7.13
C THR A 36 -5.53 2.61 6.80
N VAL A 37 -5.14 3.36 7.83
CA VAL A 37 -4.29 4.55 7.69
C VAL A 37 -2.81 4.15 7.60
N LEU A 38 -2.17 4.55 6.50
CA LEU A 38 -0.74 4.33 6.27
C LEU A 38 0.08 5.33 7.08
N ARG A 39 1.02 4.80 7.87
CA ARG A 39 1.96 5.58 8.69
C ARG A 39 3.35 5.54 8.10
N ALA A 40 4.19 6.48 8.54
CA ALA A 40 5.59 6.49 8.15
C ALA A 40 6.25 5.18 8.63
N HIS A 41 7.18 4.67 7.82
CA HIS A 41 7.92 3.42 8.05
C HIS A 41 7.11 2.12 7.96
N ASP A 42 5.81 2.19 7.70
CA ASP A 42 5.05 1.01 7.32
C ASP A 42 5.56 0.45 5.98
N ARG A 43 5.52 -0.87 5.83
CA ARG A 43 5.89 -1.55 4.59
C ARG A 43 4.69 -2.24 4.00
N LEU A 44 4.40 -1.95 2.74
CA LEU A 44 3.32 -2.57 2.00
C LEU A 44 3.84 -3.76 1.19
N VAL A 45 3.12 -4.88 1.26
CA VAL A 45 3.28 -5.98 0.32
C VAL A 45 2.26 -5.77 -0.79
N VAL A 46 2.73 -5.61 -2.02
CA VAL A 46 1.90 -5.23 -3.16
C VAL A 46 2.09 -6.23 -4.29
N LEU A 47 1.00 -6.59 -4.95
CA LEU A 47 0.96 -7.45 -6.12
C LEU A 47 0.56 -6.65 -7.36
N GLY A 48 1.26 -6.89 -8.47
CA GLY A 48 0.94 -6.29 -9.76
C GLY A 48 1.93 -6.75 -10.84
N THR A 49 1.72 -6.31 -12.07
CA THR A 49 2.71 -6.47 -13.14
C THR A 49 3.90 -5.55 -12.89
N THR A 50 5.04 -5.83 -13.53
CA THR A 50 6.24 -4.98 -13.43
C THR A 50 5.93 -3.51 -13.79
N ALA A 51 5.08 -3.26 -14.78
CA ALA A 51 4.69 -1.89 -15.14
C ALA A 51 3.92 -1.19 -14.01
N GLN A 52 2.93 -1.88 -13.42
CA GLN A 52 2.13 -1.34 -12.30
C GLN A 52 2.99 -1.07 -11.06
N LEU A 53 3.94 -1.96 -10.75
CA LEU A 53 4.87 -1.78 -9.64
C LEU A 53 5.84 -0.63 -9.89
N ASN A 54 6.32 -0.45 -11.13
CA ASN A 54 7.15 0.69 -11.49
C ASN A 54 6.39 2.01 -11.34
N ASP A 55 5.11 2.05 -11.74
CA ASP A 55 4.27 3.24 -11.55
C ASP A 55 4.02 3.54 -10.07
N LEU A 56 3.88 2.51 -9.22
CA LEU A 56 3.80 2.68 -7.78
C LEU A 56 5.08 3.27 -7.18
N CYS A 57 6.26 2.79 -7.59
CA CYS A 57 7.53 3.36 -7.12
C CYS A 57 7.71 4.84 -7.51
N ARG A 58 6.99 5.36 -8.51
CA ARG A 58 7.00 6.78 -8.87
C ARG A 58 6.06 7.63 -8.00
N LEU A 59 5.12 7.02 -7.28
CA LEU A 59 4.19 7.71 -6.38
C LEU A 59 4.74 7.91 -4.96
N ALA A 60 5.73 7.10 -4.56
CA ALA A 60 6.35 7.10 -3.24
C ALA A 60 7.48 8.13 -3.12
#